data_AF-A0A2U8I2I7-F1
#
_entry.id   AF-A0A2U8I2I7-F1
#
_cell.length_a   1.000
_cell.length_b   1.000
_cell.length_c   1.000
_cell.angle_alpha   90.00
_cell.angle_beta   90.00
_cell.angle_gamma   90.00
#
_symmetry.space_group_name_H-M   'P 1'
#
loop_
_entity.id
_entity.type
_entity.pdbx_description
1 polymer ?
#
loop_
_entity_poly.entity_id
_entity_poly.type
_entity_poly.pdbx_seq_one_letter_code
_entity_poly.pdbx_strand_id
1 'polypeptide(L)' 'MRAKLVSNLALPKKKTKKNPLTKEDKRNNRELSSLRVLNENVIGMIKRFKIVSDRYRNRRKRFGLRFNLIAAIYNMEIR' A
#
# COMPACT_ATOMS: atom_id res chain seq x y z
N MET A 1 -1.23 22.03 -9.07
CA MET A 1 -1.22 21.61 -7.65
C MET A 1 0.09 20.90 -7.34
N ARG A 2 1.04 21.58 -6.66
CA ARG A 2 2.26 20.93 -6.14
C ARG A 2 1.84 20.07 -4.95
N ALA A 3 2.04 18.76 -5.02
CA ALA A 3 1.86 17.90 -3.87
C ALA A 3 2.79 18.39 -2.75
N LYS A 4 2.21 18.76 -1.61
CA LYS A 4 2.94 19.12 -0.39
C LYS A 4 3.79 17.90 -0.04
N LEU A 5 5.10 18.00 -0.23
CA LEU A 5 6.05 16.92 0.05
C LEU A 5 6.03 16.66 1.55
N VAL A 6 5.43 15.55 1.95
CA VAL A 6 5.60 15.00 3.30
C VAL A 6 7.06 14.53 3.35
N SER A 7 7.84 15.09 4.28
CA SER A 7 9.30 14.92 4.38
C SER A 7 9.77 13.46 4.48
N ASN A 8 8.89 12.52 4.83
CA ASN A 8 9.22 11.12 5.13
C ASN A 8 8.70 10.11 4.08
N LEU A 9 8.26 10.58 2.90
CA LEU A 9 7.69 9.71 1.87
C LEU A 9 8.72 9.37 0.78
N ALA A 10 9.16 8.11 0.76
CA ALA A 10 10.00 7.58 -0.31
C ALA A 10 9.16 7.35 -1.59
N LEU A 11 9.18 8.32 -2.49
CA LEU A 11 8.48 8.27 -3.78
C LEU A 11 9.42 7.80 -4.89
N PRO A 12 8.94 6.96 -5.83
CA PRO A 12 9.73 6.57 -6.98
C PRO A 12 9.98 7.80 -7.88
N LYS A 13 11.20 7.91 -8.41
CA LYS A 13 11.55 8.96 -9.35
C LYS A 13 10.84 8.71 -10.68
N LYS A 14 10.11 9.71 -11.17
CA LYS A 14 9.40 9.64 -12.45
C LYS A 14 10.33 10.02 -13.60
N LYS A 15 10.25 9.28 -14.71
CA LYS A 15 10.90 9.66 -15.98
C LYS A 15 10.18 10.85 -16.61
N THR A 16 10.90 11.76 -17.26
CA THR A 16 10.31 12.79 -18.14
C THR A 16 11.03 12.78 -19.50
N LYS A 17 10.43 13.43 -20.51
CA LYS A 17 11.00 13.45 -21.88
C LYS A 17 12.44 13.99 -21.91
N LYS A 18 12.74 15.00 -21.07
CA LYS A 18 14.07 15.63 -21.01
C LYS A 18 14.99 15.02 -19.94
N ASN A 19 14.44 14.32 -18.96
CA ASN A 19 15.19 13.71 -17.86
C ASN A 19 14.90 12.21 -17.77
N PRO A 20 15.67 11.38 -18.51
CA PRO A 20 15.58 9.94 -18.40
C PRO A 20 16.09 9.47 -17.01
N LEU A 21 15.63 8.29 -16.58
CA LEU A 21 16.11 7.68 -15.34
C LEU A 21 17.53 7.15 -15.54
N THR A 22 18.42 7.51 -14.62
CA THR A 22 19.75 6.93 -14.55
C THR A 22 19.67 5.45 -14.13
N LYS A 23 20.77 4.70 -14.27
CA LYS A 23 20.82 3.30 -13.79
C LYS A 23 20.56 3.22 -12.28
N GLU A 24 21.06 4.19 -11.53
CA GLU A 24 20.87 4.29 -10.08
C GLU A 24 19.41 4.56 -9.71
N ASP A 25 18.77 5.52 -10.40
CA ASP A 25 17.34 5.79 -10.18
C ASP A 25 16.46 4.55 -10.41
N LYS A 26 16.81 3.73 -11.42
CA LYS A 26 16.10 2.48 -11.72
C LYS A 26 16.28 1.45 -10.60
N ARG A 27 17.49 1.32 -10.03
CA ARG A 27 17.76 0.44 -8.89
C ARG A 27 16.94 0.86 -7.66
N ASN A 28 17.01 2.14 -7.30
CA ASN A 28 16.28 2.68 -6.16
C ASN A 28 14.77 2.54 -6.32
N ASN A 29 14.24 2.82 -7.52
CA ASN A 29 12.82 2.58 -7.82
C ASN A 29 12.44 1.09 -7.72
N ARG A 30 13.32 0.17 -8.13
CA ARG A 30 13.07 -1.28 -8.03
C ARG A 30 13.03 -1.74 -6.59
N GLU A 31 13.96 -1.30 -5.75
CA GLU A 31 13.97 -1.61 -4.32
C GLU A 31 12.72 -1.09 -3.62
N LEU A 32 12.35 0.18 -3.88
CA LEU A 32 11.10 0.75 -3.37
C LEU A 32 9.88 -0.04 -3.84
N SER A 33 9.87 -0.51 -5.08
CA SER A 33 8.79 -1.35 -5.61
C SER A 33 8.72 -2.69 -4.87
N SER A 34 9.86 -3.37 -4.69
CA SER A 34 9.92 -4.65 -3.97
C SER A 34 9.38 -4.54 -2.55
N LEU A 35 9.69 -3.46 -1.83
CA LEU A 35 9.14 -3.19 -0.51
C LEU A 35 7.62 -2.97 -0.53
N ARG A 36 7.11 -2.30 -1.57
CA ARG A 36 5.67 -2.02 -1.71
C ARG A 36 4.83 -3.25 -2.05
N VAL A 37 5.38 -4.22 -2.79
CA VAL A 37 4.66 -5.44 -3.19
C VAL A 37 4.05 -6.17 -1.97
N LEU A 38 4.81 -6.28 -0.87
CA LEU A 38 4.30 -6.89 0.36
C LEU A 38 3.08 -6.15 0.93
N ASN A 39 3.16 -4.81 0.99
CA ASN A 39 2.06 -3.97 1.45
C ASN A 39 0.85 -4.04 0.51
N GLU A 40 1.08 -4.07 -0.81
CA GLU A 40 0.03 -4.19 -1.82
C GLU A 40 -0.71 -5.52 -1.70
N ASN A 41 0.01 -6.62 -1.43
CA ASN A 41 -0.60 -7.94 -1.19
C ASN A 41 -1.52 -7.91 0.05
N VAL A 42 -1.04 -7.33 1.17
CA VAL A 42 -1.85 -7.18 2.40
C VAL A 42 -3.09 -6.34 2.13
N ILE A 43 -2.94 -5.17 1.49
CA ILE A 43 -4.07 -4.30 1.14
C ILE A 43 -5.05 -5.02 0.20
N GLY A 44 -4.53 -5.79 -0.75
CA GLY A 44 -5.31 -6.60 -1.67
C GLY A 44 -6.17 -7.62 -0.93
N MET A 45 -5.59 -8.35 0.03
CA MET A 45 -6.33 -9.27 0.89
C MET A 45 -7.42 -8.55 1.69
N ILE A 46 -7.10 -7.45 2.38
CA ILE A 46 -8.09 -6.69 3.16
C ILE A 46 -9.26 -6.24 2.26
N LYS A 47 -8.98 -5.79 1.03
CA LYS A 47 -10.00 -5.38 0.07
C LYS A 47 -10.91 -6.53 -0.37
N ARG A 48 -10.45 -7.78 -0.40
CA ARG A 48 -11.30 -8.95 -0.73
C ARG A 48 -12.46 -9.13 0.24
N PHE A 49 -12.26 -8.79 1.51
CA PHE A 49 -13.32 -8.79 2.53
C PHE A 49 -14.32 -7.64 2.40
N LYS A 50 -14.17 -6.75 1.40
CA LYS A 50 -15.02 -5.59 1.15
C LYS A 50 -15.13 -4.61 2.32
N ILE A 51 -14.27 -4.75 3.33
CA ILE A 51 -14.30 -3.93 4.55
C ILE A 51 -13.77 -2.51 4.32
N VAL A 52 -12.87 -2.34 3.35
CA VAL A 52 -12.32 -1.03 2.94
C VAL A 52 -12.52 -0.70 1.45
N SER A 53 -12.93 -1.66 0.61
CA SER A 53 -13.08 -1.42 -0.84
C SER A 53 -14.40 -0.75 -1.20
N ASP A 54 -15.47 -1.05 -0.45
CA ASP A 54 -16.83 -0.63 -0.75
C ASP A 54 -17.40 0.16 0.44
N ARG A 55 -18.58 0.77 0.27
CA ARG A 55 -19.25 1.45 1.39
C ARG A 55 -19.62 0.41 2.45
N TYR A 56 -19.00 0.53 3.63
CA TYR A 56 -19.29 -0.35 4.75
C TYR A 56 -20.71 -0.11 5.31
N ARG A 57 -21.64 -1.03 5.04
CA ARG A 57 -23.06 -0.94 5.44
C ARG A 57 -23.37 -1.51 6.83
N ASN A 58 -22.44 -2.24 7.43
CA ASN A 58 -22.62 -2.84 8.74
C ASN A 58 -22.50 -1.80 9.89
N ARG A 59 -23.08 -2.12 11.06
CA ARG A 59 -22.93 -1.29 12.27
C ARG A 59 -21.45 -1.05 12.60
N ARG A 60 -21.07 0.22 12.76
CA ARG A 60 -19.67 0.64 12.90
C ARG A 60 -19.07 0.39 14.29
N LYS A 61 -19.90 0.20 15.34
CA LYS A 61 -19.44 -0.04 16.73
C LYS A 61 -18.40 -1.16 16.86
N ARG A 62 -18.43 -2.19 15.99
CA ARG A 62 -17.47 -3.31 15.99
C ARG A 62 -16.58 -3.36 14.74
N PHE A 63 -16.42 -2.26 14.01
CA PHE A 63 -15.58 -2.22 12.81
C PHE A 63 -14.14 -2.62 13.11
N GLY A 64 -13.52 -1.99 14.14
CA GLY A 64 -12.15 -2.28 14.53
C GLY A 64 -11.94 -3.75 14.91
N LEU A 65 -12.87 -4.34 15.66
CA LEU A 65 -12.80 -5.77 15.99
C LEU A 65 -12.83 -6.67 14.74
N ARG A 66 -13.75 -6.41 13.80
CA ARG A 66 -13.83 -7.18 12.54
C ARG A 66 -12.56 -7.04 11.71
N PHE A 67 -12.03 -5.83 11.61
CA PHE A 67 -10.78 -5.56 10.92
C PHE A 67 -9.60 -6.29 11.56
N ASN A 68 -9.48 -6.23 12.90
CA ASN A 68 -8.42 -6.90 13.65
C ASN A 68 -8.49 -8.42 13.51
N LEU A 69 -9.70 -9.00 13.49
CA LEU A 69 -9.87 -10.44 13.27
C LEU A 69 -9.44 -10.87 11.86
N ILE A 70 -9.78 -10.10 10.83
CA ILE A 70 -9.33 -10.36 9.45
C ILE A 70 -7.79 -10.29 9.38
N ALA A 71 -7.19 -9.26 9.98
CA ALA A 71 -5.74 -9.12 10.02
C ALA A 71 -5.06 -10.26 10.79
N ALA A 72 -5.65 -10.69 11.91
CA ALA A 72 -5.15 -11.80 12.71
C ALA A 72 -5.15 -13.13 11.91
N ILE A 73 -6.25 -13.42 11.20
CA ILE A 73 -6.36 -14.62 10.35
C ILE A 73 -5.27 -14.60 9.27
N TYR A 74 -5.12 -13.48 8.55
CA TYR A 74 -4.10 -13.37 7.52
C TYR A 74 -2.67 -13.53 8.05
N ASN A 75 -2.38 -12.95 9.22
CA ASN A 75 -1.09 -13.11 9.88
C ASN A 75 -0.83 -14.56 10.30
N MET A 76 -1.87 -15.34 10.61
CA MET A 76 -1.75 -16.78 10.90
C MET A 76 -1.53 -17.59 9.62
N GLU A 77 -2.12 -17.20 8.49
CA GLU A 77 -2.00 -17.92 7.21
C GLU A 77 -0.65 -17.69 6.49
N ILE A 78 -0.02 -16.54 6.68
CA ILE A 78 1.29 -16.24 6.10
C ILE A 78 2.44 -16.93 6.83
N ARG A 79 2.24 -17.20 8.12
CA ARG A 79 3.27 -17.71 9.03
C ARG A 79 3.43 -19.22 8.89
#